data_AF-A0A1B9NU16-F1
#
_entry.id   AF-A0A1B9NU16-F1
#
_cell.length_a   1.000
_cell.length_b   1.000
_cell.length_c   1.000
_cell.angle_alpha   90.00
_cell.angle_beta   90.00
_cell.angle_gamma   90.00
#
_symmetry.space_group_name_H-M   'P 1'
#
loop_
_entity.id
_entity.type
_entity.pdbx_description
1 polymer ?
#
loop_
_entity_poly.entity_id
_entity_poly.type
_entity_poly.pdbx_seq_one_letter_code
_entity_poly.pdbx_strand_id
1 'polypeptide(L)'
;MNKVLYTGKIRIRHLLILITSLLFSFKLQADSLIMCPNGRVNNGDSYDHIKAKCGPYYGTSMGLRTIDGNKFEYKISRFRFKDGTEVAFIFINNQLLDLIIIK
;
A
#
# COMPACT_ATOMS: atom_id res chain seq x y z
N MET A 1 -20.24 -47.63 -34.83
CA MET A 1 -18.79 -47.50 -35.04
C MET A 1 -18.58 -46.16 -35.74
N ASN A 2 -17.88 -45.13 -35.24
CA ASN A 2 -16.65 -45.06 -34.45
C ASN A 2 -16.65 -43.82 -33.53
N LYS A 3 -16.10 -43.97 -32.32
CA LYS A 3 -15.78 -42.87 -31.39
C LYS A 3 -14.47 -42.23 -31.84
N VAL A 4 -14.46 -40.91 -32.05
CA VAL A 4 -13.23 -40.14 -32.29
C VAL A 4 -12.70 -39.66 -30.93
N LEU A 5 -11.64 -40.33 -30.46
CA LEU A 5 -10.84 -39.91 -29.31
C LEU A 5 -10.00 -38.68 -29.70
N TYR A 6 -10.29 -37.51 -29.12
CA TYR A 6 -9.36 -36.39 -29.14
C TYR A 6 -8.37 -36.54 -27.98
N THR A 7 -7.27 -37.26 -28.20
CA THR A 7 -6.10 -37.21 -27.30
C THR A 7 -5.29 -35.96 -27.61
N GLY A 8 -5.71 -34.82 -27.05
CA GLY A 8 -4.94 -33.58 -27.07
C GLY A 8 -3.70 -33.72 -26.20
N LYS A 9 -2.54 -34.01 -26.81
CA LYS A 9 -1.22 -33.82 -26.19
C LYS A 9 -1.06 -32.33 -25.85
N ILE A 10 -1.46 -31.93 -24.65
CA ILE A 10 -1.08 -30.63 -24.08
C ILE A 10 0.44 -30.66 -23.95
N ARG A 11 1.14 -30.06 -24.92
CA ARG A 11 2.60 -29.92 -24.88
C ARG A 11 2.92 -29.15 -23.60
N ILE A 12 3.73 -29.75 -22.72
CA ILE A 12 4.19 -29.20 -21.42
C ILE A 12 4.63 -27.72 -21.51
N ARG A 13 5.13 -27.30 -22.69
CA ARG A 13 5.45 -25.89 -22.99
C ARG A 13 4.26 -24.93 -22.86
N HIS A 14 3.07 -25.30 -23.31
CA HIS A 14 1.88 -24.44 -23.20
C HIS A 14 1.36 -24.37 -21.76
N LEU A 15 1.52 -25.45 -20.99
CA LEU A 15 1.19 -25.47 -19.56
C LEU A 15 2.12 -24.54 -18.77
N LEU A 16 3.41 -24.53 -19.09
CA LEU A 16 4.39 -23.61 -18.48
C LEU A 16 4.08 -22.15 -18.77
N ILE A 17 3.65 -21.82 -20.00
CA ILE A 17 3.24 -20.45 -20.37
C ILE A 17 1.97 -20.04 -19.62
N LEU A 18 1.01 -20.96 -19.47
CA LEU A 18 -0.21 -20.72 -18.69
C LEU A 18 0.08 -20.50 -17.20
N ILE A 19 1.00 -21.29 -16.62
CA ILE A 19 1.38 -21.14 -15.21
C ILE A 19 2.16 -19.84 -14.98
N THR A 20 3.10 -19.48 -15.85
CA THR A 20 3.85 -18.22 -15.70
C THR A 20 2.94 -17.00 -15.90
N SER A 21 2.03 -17.03 -16.87
CA SER A 21 1.06 -15.95 -17.07
C SER A 21 0.06 -15.80 -15.91
N LEU A 22 -0.38 -16.89 -15.27
CA LEU A 22 -1.16 -16.82 -14.04
C LEU A 22 -0.36 -16.20 -12.88
N LEU A 23 0.90 -16.59 -12.70
CA LEU A 23 1.74 -16.08 -11.60
C LEU A 23 2.01 -14.57 -11.70
N PHE A 24 2.09 -14.01 -12.92
CA PHE A 24 2.21 -12.56 -13.11
C PHE A 24 0.93 -11.77 -12.78
N SER A 25 -0.23 -12.43 -12.72
CA SER A 25 -1.51 -11.75 -12.47
C SER A 25 -1.75 -11.45 -10.98
N PHE A 26 -1.01 -12.08 -10.06
CA PHE A 26 -1.22 -11.93 -8.61
C PHE A 26 -0.48 -10.76 -7.95
N LYS A 27 0.22 -9.90 -8.71
CA LYS A 27 0.91 -8.72 -8.14
C LYS A 27 0.04 -7.46 -7.99
N LEU A 28 -1.26 -7.53 -8.28
CA LEU A 28 -2.21 -6.46 -7.98
C LEU A 28 -2.73 -6.59 -6.55
N GLN A 29 -1.84 -6.52 -5.55
CA GLN A 29 -2.29 -6.11 -4.22
C GLN A 29 -2.69 -4.64 -4.33
N ALA A 30 -3.99 -4.38 -4.27
CA ALA A 30 -4.50 -3.02 -4.15
C ALA A 30 -4.00 -2.46 -2.81
N ASP A 31 -2.89 -1.74 -2.85
CA ASP A 31 -2.23 -1.20 -1.65
C ASP A 31 -3.18 -0.22 -0.94
N SER A 32 -3.80 -0.63 0.16
CA SER A 32 -4.90 0.09 0.81
C SER A 32 -4.38 1.28 1.62
N LEU A 33 -3.87 2.31 0.96
CA LEU A 33 -3.12 3.37 1.66
C LEU A 33 -3.83 4.72 1.77
N ILE A 34 -5.13 4.78 1.46
CA ILE A 34 -6.00 5.96 1.57
C ILE A 34 -5.86 6.96 0.41
N MET A 35 -7.03 7.33 -0.13
CA MET A 35 -7.19 8.34 -1.17
C MET A 35 -7.46 9.69 -0.50
N CYS A 36 -6.56 10.65 -0.68
CA CYS A 36 -6.76 12.02 -0.25
C CYS A 36 -7.35 12.87 -1.39
N PRO A 37 -7.91 14.07 -1.10
CA PRO A 37 -8.56 14.89 -2.11
C PRO A 37 -7.69 15.23 -3.31
N ASN A 38 -6.38 15.43 -3.11
CA ASN A 38 -5.44 15.79 -4.17
C ASN A 38 -4.54 14.62 -4.61
N GLY A 39 -4.87 13.39 -4.23
CA GLY A 39 -4.16 12.20 -4.71
C GLY A 39 -4.05 11.07 -3.70
N ARG A 40 -3.51 9.95 -4.17
CA ARG A 40 -3.30 8.75 -3.36
C ARG A 40 -2.03 8.86 -2.53
N VAL A 41 -2.10 8.45 -1.28
CA VAL A 41 -0.95 8.30 -0.40
C VAL A 41 -0.32 6.91 -0.60
N ASN A 42 1.00 6.84 -0.61
CA ASN A 42 1.76 5.59 -0.75
C ASN A 42 2.77 5.43 0.40
N ASN A 43 3.15 4.19 0.68
CA ASN A 43 4.22 3.88 1.62
C ASN A 43 5.53 4.53 1.16
N GLY A 44 6.27 5.08 2.11
CA GLY A 44 7.48 5.86 1.84
C GLY A 44 7.25 7.32 1.44
N ASP A 45 6.02 7.77 1.21
CA ASP A 45 5.74 9.19 0.95
C ASP A 45 6.24 10.06 2.12
N SER A 46 6.79 11.22 1.80
CA SER A 46 7.24 12.15 2.84
C SER A 46 6.08 12.85 3.53
N TYR A 47 6.32 13.35 4.75
CA TYR A 47 5.33 14.13 5.49
C TYR A 47 4.76 15.30 4.68
N ASP A 48 5.64 16.08 4.02
CA ASP A 48 5.21 17.23 3.23
C ASP A 48 4.42 16.81 1.99
N HIS A 49 4.76 15.66 1.40
CA HIS A 49 4.01 15.12 0.28
C HIS A 49 2.58 14.72 0.69
N ILE A 50 2.43 14.06 1.84
CA ILE A 50 1.11 13.71 2.38
C ILE A 50 0.32 14.96 2.76
N LYS A 51 0.96 15.95 3.38
CA LYS A 51 0.31 17.23 3.69
C LYS A 51 -0.21 17.94 2.44
N ALA A 52 0.55 17.93 1.34
CA ALA A 52 0.09 18.50 0.06
C ALA A 52 -1.12 17.73 -0.52
N LYS A 53 -1.16 16.40 -0.36
CA LYS A 53 -2.24 15.54 -0.85
C LYS A 53 -3.53 15.66 -0.02
N CYS A 54 -3.39 15.64 1.31
CA CYS A 54 -4.50 15.48 2.27
C CYS A 54 -4.97 16.80 2.87
N GLY A 55 -4.17 17.87 2.76
CA GLY A 55 -4.53 19.21 3.23
C GLY A 55 -4.08 19.47 4.68
N PRO A 56 -4.84 20.28 5.45
CA PRO A 56 -4.46 20.60 6.83
C PRO A 56 -4.70 19.40 7.76
N TYR A 57 -3.72 19.12 8.62
CA TYR A 57 -3.87 18.20 9.74
C TYR A 57 -4.42 18.95 10.96
N TYR A 58 -5.12 18.25 11.85
CA TYR A 58 -5.65 18.84 13.09
C TYR A 58 -4.77 18.53 14.32
N GLY A 59 -3.84 17.59 14.21
CA GLY A 59 -2.92 17.26 15.29
C GLY A 59 -1.61 16.63 14.81
N THR A 60 -0.54 16.84 15.55
CA THR A 60 0.76 16.20 15.29
C THR A 60 1.47 15.86 16.60
N SER A 61 2.17 14.74 16.62
CA SER A 61 3.11 14.34 17.67
C SER A 61 4.42 13.91 17.03
N MET A 62 5.55 14.19 17.67
CA MET A 62 6.86 13.78 17.19
C MET A 62 7.79 13.47 18.36
N GLY A 63 8.82 12.68 18.09
CA GLY A 63 9.88 12.40 19.05
C GLY A 63 11.01 11.58 18.46
N LEU A 64 12.04 11.38 19.27
CA LEU A 64 13.18 10.52 18.95
C LEU A 64 13.08 9.26 19.80
N ARG A 65 13.32 8.10 19.18
CA ARG A 65 13.41 6.80 19.84
C ARG A 65 14.72 6.13 19.47
N THR A 66 15.34 5.48 20.44
CA THR A 66 16.51 4.64 20.20
C THR A 66 16.08 3.19 20.24
N ILE A 67 16.30 2.45 19.16
CA ILE A 67 16.00 1.01 19.02
C ILE A 67 17.28 0.35 18.54
N ASP A 68 17.81 -0.61 19.30
CA ASP A 68 19.05 -1.33 18.99
C ASP A 68 20.25 -0.40 18.69
N GLY A 69 20.38 0.68 19.46
CA GLY A 69 21.43 1.69 19.29
C GLY A 69 21.22 2.68 18.14
N ASN A 70 20.22 2.44 17.27
CA ASN A 70 19.87 3.33 16.17
C ASN A 70 18.84 4.36 16.61
N LYS A 71 19.03 5.63 16.22
CA LYS A 71 18.07 6.71 16.49
C LYS A 71 17.07 6.82 15.34
N PHE A 72 15.79 6.83 15.69
CA PHE A 72 14.68 6.99 14.77
C PHE A 72 13.87 8.21 15.18
N GLU A 73 13.62 9.11 14.25
CA GLU A 73 12.62 10.15 14.41
C GLU A 73 11.26 9.56 14.05
N TYR A 74 10.31 9.61 14.96
CA TYR A 74 8.92 9.29 14.65
C TYR A 74 8.09 10.57 14.60
N LYS A 75 7.11 10.58 13.70
CA LYS A 75 6.08 11.62 13.61
C LYS A 75 4.73 10.95 13.39
N ILE A 76 3.69 11.47 14.04
CA ILE A 76 2.31 11.02 13.85
C ILE A 76 1.48 12.26 13.54
N SER A 77 0.83 12.28 12.38
CA SER A 77 -0.03 13.40 11.97
C SER A 77 -1.46 12.94 11.75
N ARG A 78 -2.42 13.66 12.33
CA ARG A 78 -3.84 13.32 12.32
C ARG A 78 -4.63 14.23 11.38
N PHE A 79 -5.38 13.62 10.46
CA PHE A 79 -6.22 14.29 9.48
C PHE A 79 -7.69 13.92 9.71
N ARG A 80 -8.58 14.87 9.45
CA ARG A 80 -10.02 14.65 9.42
C ARG A 80 -10.54 15.09 8.06
N PHE A 81 -11.17 14.16 7.34
CA PHE A 81 -11.74 14.42 6.02
C PHE A 81 -13.18 14.93 6.14
N LYS A 82 -13.72 15.44 5.02
CA LYS A 82 -15.06 16.06 4.98
C LYS A 82 -16.20 15.08 5.25
N ASP A 83 -16.00 13.81 4.94
CA ASP A 83 -16.90 12.69 5.25
C ASP A 83 -16.87 12.31 6.74
N GLY A 84 -15.98 12.91 7.52
CA GLY A 84 -15.81 12.64 8.95
C GLY A 84 -14.79 11.53 9.24
N THR A 85 -14.17 10.93 8.21
CA THR A 85 -13.13 9.93 8.40
C THR A 85 -11.91 10.55 9.04
N GLU A 86 -11.36 9.86 10.05
CA GLU A 86 -10.17 10.29 10.77
C GLU A 86 -9.02 9.32 10.57
N VAL A 87 -7.84 9.84 10.25
CA VAL A 87 -6.66 9.05 9.94
C VAL A 87 -5.46 9.59 10.69
N ALA A 88 -4.68 8.71 11.29
CA ALA A 88 -3.34 9.00 11.79
C ALA A 88 -2.29 8.37 10.88
N PHE A 89 -1.48 9.19 10.22
CA PHE A 89 -0.31 8.72 9.46
C PHE A 89 0.91 8.64 10.38
N ILE A 90 1.65 7.54 10.31
CA ILE A 90 2.83 7.24 11.12
C ILE A 90 4.06 7.29 10.23
N PHE A 91 5.00 8.14 10.61
CA PHE A 91 6.25 8.34 9.88
C PHE A 91 7.43 7.90 10.73
N ILE A 92 8.41 7.30 10.08
CA ILE A 92 9.75 7.09 10.62
C ILE A 92 10.74 7.77 9.67
N ASN A 93 11.65 8.57 10.22
CA ASN A 93 12.68 9.30 9.46
C ASN A 93 12.08 10.04 8.25
N ASN A 94 10.97 10.73 8.48
CA ASN A 94 10.20 11.49 7.49
C ASN A 94 9.56 10.68 6.34
N GLN A 95 9.45 9.35 6.47
CA GLN A 95 8.80 8.49 5.48
C GLN A 95 7.57 7.80 6.08
N LEU A 96 6.46 7.75 5.33
CA LEU A 96 5.28 7.02 5.74
C LEU A 96 5.59 5.55 5.90
N LEU A 97 5.38 5.03 7.10
CA LEU A 97 5.48 3.61 7.38
C LEU A 97 4.11 2.95 7.36
N ASP A 98 3.14 3.59 8.03
CA ASP A 98 1.83 3.00 8.26
C ASP A 98 0.78 4.08 8.55
N LEU A 99 -0.49 3.69 8.56
CA LEU A 99 -1.61 4.55 8.91
C LEU A 99 -2.64 3.81 9.76
N ILE A 100 -3.41 4.57 10.53
CA ILE A 100 -4.51 4.04 11.35
C ILE A 100 -5.76 4.85 11.04
N ILE A 101 -6.83 4.16 10.62
CA ILE A 101 -8.17 4.74 10.51
C ILE A 101 -8.82 4.69 11.89
N ILE A 102 -9.18 5.86 12.41
CA ILE A 102 -9.74 6.04 13.76
C ILE A 102 -11.27 5.99 13.73
N LYS A 103 -11.88 6.59 12.70
CA LYS A 103 -13.32 6.73 12.53
C LYS A 103 -13.68 6.73 11.05
#